data_AF-A0A8T3QQY5-F1
#
_entry.id   AF-A0A8T3QQY5-F1
#
_cell.length_a   1.000
_cell.length_b   1.000
_cell.length_c   1.000
_cell.angle_alpha   90.00
_cell.angle_beta   90.00
_cell.angle_gamma   90.00
#
_symmetry.space_group_name_H-M   'P 1'
#
loop_
_entity.id
_entity.type
_entity.pdbx_description
1 polymer ?
#
loop_
_entity_poly.entity_id
_entity_poly.type
_entity_poly.pdbx_seq_one_letter_code
_entity_poly.pdbx_strand_id
1 'polypeptide(L)'
;MILRIARGHLPDGTGTAAILALREQVSKAGRAVAGLETAIVGVARDGPGQAVLATVWWDVDSMVRATGTDDEDRLLPSLLGIP
;
A
#
# COMPACT_ATOMS: atom_id res chain seq x y z
N MET A 1 -6.53 -13.21 -10.73
CA MET A 1 -5.64 -12.82 -9.64
C MET A 1 -4.49 -11.98 -10.19
N ILE A 2 -4.30 -10.77 -9.68
CA ILE A 2 -3.31 -9.80 -10.17
C ILE A 2 -2.45 -9.35 -9.01
N LEU A 3 -1.13 -9.42 -9.18
CA LEU A 3 -0.18 -8.84 -8.24
C LEU A 3 0.23 -7.45 -8.74
N ARG A 4 0.03 -6.43 -7.90
CA ARG A 4 0.52 -5.08 -8.14
C ARG A 4 1.52 -4.69 -7.04
N ILE A 5 2.66 -4.16 -7.46
CA ILE A 5 3.75 -3.72 -6.58
C ILE A 5 3.96 -2.22 -6.79
N ALA A 6 3.70 -1.44 -5.75
CA ALA A 6 4.05 -0.02 -5.69
C ALA A 6 5.31 0.17 -4.84
N ARG A 7 6.22 1.05 -5.28
CA ARG A 7 7.42 1.42 -4.53
C ARG A 7 7.25 2.83 -3.99
N GLY A 8 7.73 3.06 -2.78
CA GLY A 8 7.72 4.35 -2.12
C GLY A 8 8.94 4.55 -1.24
N HIS A 9 8.99 5.70 -0.60
CA HIS A 9 10.04 6.06 0.32
C HIS A 9 9.41 6.56 1.62
N LEU A 10 9.86 6.00 2.74
CA LEU A 10 9.54 6.45 4.08
C LEU A 10 10.54 7.52 4.49
N PRO A 11 10.11 8.52 5.29
CA PRO A 11 11.01 9.53 5.82
C PRO A 11 12.21 8.93 6.56
N ASP A 12 13.36 9.59 6.45
CA ASP A 12 14.55 9.22 7.22
C ASP A 12 14.24 9.22 8.73
N GLY A 13 14.80 8.24 9.44
CA GLY A 13 14.55 8.08 10.88
C GLY A 13 13.19 7.44 11.23
N THR A 14 12.44 6.92 10.24
CA THR A 14 11.22 6.13 10.52
C THR A 14 11.58 4.90 11.36
N GLY A 15 11.19 4.92 12.63
CA GLY A 15 11.45 3.83 13.57
C GLY A 15 10.55 2.61 13.36
N THR A 16 10.95 1.47 13.93
CA THR A 16 10.21 0.20 13.87
C THR A 16 8.74 0.32 14.29
N ALA A 17 8.43 1.13 15.30
CA ALA A 17 7.07 1.35 15.76
C ALA A 17 6.18 1.99 14.69
N ALA A 18 6.70 2.97 13.95
CA ALA A 18 5.98 3.62 12.86
C ALA A 18 5.76 2.65 11.68
N ILE A 19 6.72 1.79 11.38
CA ILE A 19 6.58 0.75 10.35
C ILE A 19 5.49 -0.26 10.73
N LEU A 20 5.43 -0.68 11.99
CA LEU A 20 4.38 -1.59 12.47
C LEU A 20 2.99 -0.94 12.39
N ALA A 21 2.88 0.32 12.79
CA ALA A 21 1.63 1.08 12.66
C ALA A 21 1.18 1.20 11.20
N LEU A 22 2.11 1.48 10.28
CA LEU A 22 1.83 1.53 8.84
C LEU A 22 1.32 0.18 8.32
N ARG A 23 1.96 -0.93 8.71
CA ARG A 23 1.52 -2.28 8.31
C ARG A 23 0.10 -2.58 8.79
N GLU A 24 -0.20 -2.25 10.03
CA GLU A 24 -1.54 -2.43 10.60
C GLU A 24 -2.58 -1.58 9.86
N GLN A 25 -2.27 -0.30 9.63
CA GLN A 25 -3.13 0.62 8.90
C GLN A 25 -3.42 0.12 7.48
N VAL A 26 -2.40 -0.33 6.75
CA VAL A 26 -2.58 -0.91 5.40
C VAL A 26 -3.42 -2.17 5.45
N SER A 27 -3.16 -3.07 6.39
CA SER A 27 -3.96 -4.30 6.52
C SER A 27 -5.42 -3.99 6.82
N LYS A 28 -5.69 -3.03 7.71
CA LYS A 28 -7.06 -2.61 8.05
C LYS A 28 -7.76 -1.94 6.88
N ALA A 29 -7.10 -1.01 6.21
CA ALA A 29 -7.68 -0.29 5.08
C ALA A 29 -7.91 -1.22 3.89
N GLY A 30 -7.00 -2.17 3.64
CA GLY A 30 -7.14 -3.13 2.54
C GLY A 30 -8.39 -4.01 2.65
N ARG A 31 -8.84 -4.35 3.87
CA ARG A 31 -10.08 -5.13 4.07
C ARG A 31 -11.35 -4.41 3.62
N ALA A 32 -11.32 -3.08 3.54
CA ALA A 32 -12.45 -2.28 3.08
C ALA A 32 -12.48 -2.12 1.56
N VAL A 33 -11.45 -2.54 0.85
CA VAL A 33 -11.33 -2.37 -0.60
C VAL A 33 -11.94 -3.57 -1.32
N ALA A 34 -13.01 -3.33 -2.07
CA ALA A 34 -13.65 -4.35 -2.88
C ALA A 34 -12.67 -4.92 -3.92
N GLY A 35 -12.59 -6.25 -4.02
CA GLY A 35 -11.71 -6.92 -4.97
C GLY A 35 -10.25 -7.05 -4.53
N LEU A 36 -9.86 -6.51 -3.38
CA LEU A 36 -8.52 -6.67 -2.81
C LEU A 36 -8.49 -7.87 -1.85
N GLU A 37 -7.65 -8.85 -2.16
CA GLU A 37 -7.45 -10.04 -1.31
C GLU A 37 -6.47 -9.79 -0.17
N THR A 38 -5.34 -9.15 -0.50
CA THR A 38 -4.28 -8.90 0.48
C THR A 38 -3.48 -7.65 0.13
N ALA A 39 -2.99 -6.99 1.18
CA ALA A 39 -2.08 -5.85 1.11
C ALA A 39 -0.96 -6.02 2.13
N ILE A 40 0.29 -5.91 1.66
CA ILE A 40 1.50 -6.16 2.46
C ILE A 40 2.47 -5.01 2.25
N VAL A 41 2.94 -4.41 3.36
CA VAL A 41 4.01 -3.41 3.35
C VAL A 41 5.35 -4.06 3.73
N GLY A 42 6.26 -4.12 2.76
CA GLY A 42 7.67 -4.40 2.97
C GLY A 42 8.45 -3.11 3.18
N VAL A 43 9.42 -3.13 4.09
CA VAL A 43 10.38 -2.02 4.28
C VAL A 43 11.77 -2.62 4.24
N ALA A 44 12.66 -2.00 3.46
CA ALA A 44 14.05 -2.42 3.36
C ALA A 44 14.74 -2.20 4.71
N ARG A 45 15.41 -3.25 5.20
CA ARG A 45 16.07 -3.24 6.52
C ARG A 45 17.40 -2.47 6.50
N ASP A 46 18.10 -2.50 5.38
CA ASP A 46 19.49 -2.03 5.23
C ASP A 46 19.64 -0.98 4.12
N GLY A 47 18.73 0.00 4.05
CA GLY A 47 18.75 1.01 3.00
C GLY A 47 17.88 2.24 3.26
N PRO A 48 18.00 3.28 2.44
CA PRO A 48 17.33 4.57 2.65
C PRO A 48 15.82 4.42 2.50
N GLY A 49 15.09 4.29 3.60
CA GLY A 49 13.63 4.44 3.69
C GLY A 49 12.77 3.63 2.71
N GLN A 50 13.31 2.71 1.92
CA GLN A 50 12.56 2.13 0.80
C GLN A 50 11.43 1.26 1.31
N ALA A 51 10.21 1.55 0.85
CA ALA A 51 9.03 0.76 1.14
C ALA A 51 8.41 0.22 -0.14
N VAL A 52 7.78 -0.94 -0.01
CA VAL A 52 7.05 -1.61 -1.07
C VAL A 52 5.67 -1.97 -0.55
N LEU A 53 4.65 -1.61 -1.31
CA LEU A 53 3.29 -2.12 -1.11
C LEU A 53 2.99 -3.16 -2.18
N ALA A 54 2.83 -4.41 -1.75
CA ALA A 54 2.31 -5.48 -2.58
C ALA A 54 0.81 -5.63 -2.33
N THR A 55 0.02 -5.64 -3.40
CA THR A 55 -1.44 -5.84 -3.37
C THR A 55 -1.84 -6.96 -4.32
N VAL A 56 -2.76 -7.82 -3.89
CA VAL A 56 -3.29 -8.92 -4.71
C VAL A 56 -4.78 -8.71 -4.93
N TRP A 57 -5.20 -8.76 -6.19
CA TRP A 57 -6.56 -8.43 -6.62
C TRP A 57 -7.23 -9.61 -7.31
N TRP A 58 -8.56 -9.71 -7.19
CA TRP A 58 -9.36 -10.68 -7.93
C TRP A 58 -9.27 -10.44 -9.44
N ASP A 59 -9.51 -9.21 -9.86
CA ASP A 59 -9.68 -8.80 -11.25
C ASP A 59 -9.09 -7.41 -11.54
N VAL A 60 -8.92 -7.11 -12.84
CA VAL A 60 -8.28 -5.88 -13.32
C VAL A 60 -9.17 -4.67 -13.02
N ASP A 61 -10.49 -4.82 -13.13
CA ASP A 61 -11.43 -3.71 -13.02
C ASP A 61 -11.47 -3.17 -11.59
N SER A 62 -11.49 -4.05 -10.59
CA SER A 62 -11.39 -3.71 -9.16
C SER A 62 -10.07 -3.01 -8.85
N MET A 63 -8.95 -3.51 -9.40
CA MET A 63 -7.64 -2.88 -9.22
C MET A 63 -7.61 -1.48 -9.84
N VAL A 64 -8.08 -1.32 -11.08
CA VAL A 64 -8.11 -0.02 -11.78
C VAL A 64 -9.03 0.95 -11.08
N ARG A 65 -10.20 0.52 -10.60
CA ARG A 65 -11.12 1.37 -9.82
C ARG A 65 -10.46 1.89 -8.54
N ALA A 66 -9.81 1.01 -7.78
CA ALA A 66 -9.20 1.37 -6.49
C ALA A 66 -7.82 2.06 -6.60
N THR A 67 -7.24 2.16 -7.80
CA THR A 67 -5.93 2.80 -8.04
C THR A 67 -5.94 3.89 -9.10
N GLY A 68 -7.08 4.08 -9.78
CA GLY A 68 -7.29 5.08 -10.82
C GLY A 68 -7.42 6.49 -10.24
N THR A 69 -7.10 7.49 -11.05
CA THR A 69 -7.06 8.91 -10.68
C THR A 69 -8.43 9.59 -10.63
N ASP A 70 -9.49 8.91 -11.03
CA ASP A 70 -10.83 9.49 -11.19
C ASP A 70 -11.61 9.38 -9.85
N ASP A 71 -11.38 10.41 -9.04
CA ASP A 71 -12.24 11.07 -8.03
C ASP A 71 -12.94 10.32 -6.89
N GLU A 72 -12.84 9.00 -6.68
CA GLU A 72 -13.33 8.42 -5.41
C GLU A 72 -12.39 7.48 -4.63
N ASP A 73 -11.30 6.96 -5.18
CA ASP A 73 -10.43 6.03 -4.43
C ASP A 73 -8.94 6.39 -4.47
N ARG A 74 -8.57 7.35 -3.62
CA ARG A 74 -7.16 7.68 -3.29
C ARG A 74 -6.55 6.76 -2.24
N LEU A 75 -7.18 5.64 -1.90
CA LEU A 75 -6.86 4.85 -0.72
C LEU A 75 -5.39 4.41 -0.68
N LEU A 76 -4.86 3.84 -1.77
CA LEU A 76 -3.52 3.24 -1.75
C LEU A 76 -2.37 4.25 -1.78
N PRO A 77 -2.40 5.32 -2.58
CA PRO A 77 -1.41 6.41 -2.47
C PRO A 77 -1.46 7.10 -1.09
N SER A 78 -2.67 7.37 -0.57
CA SER A 78 -2.86 8.02 0.74
C SER A 78 -2.36 7.16 1.89
N LEU A 79 -2.52 5.83 1.81
CA LEU A 79 -2.04 4.89 2.82
C LEU A 79 -0.53 4.83 2.91
N LEU A 80 0.18 5.18 1.83
CA LEU A 80 1.64 5.10 1.76
C LEU A 80 2.32 6.45 2.00
N GLY A 81 1.56 7.55 2.09
CA GLY A 81 2.13 8.89 2.20
C GLY A 81 3.04 9.26 1.01
N ILE A 82 2.81 8.63 -0.15
CA ILE A 82 3.53 8.95 -1.38
C ILE A 82 2.78 10.12 -2.02
N PRO A 83 3.44 11.26 -2.31
CA PRO A 83 2.81 12.39 -3.00
C PRO A 83 2.25 12.00 -4.37
#